data_AF-A0A3N5U035-F1
#
_entry.id   AF-A0A3N5U035-F1
#
_cell.length_a   1.000
_cell.length_b   1.000
_cell.length_c   1.000
_cell.angle_alpha   90.00
_cell.angle_beta   90.00
_cell.angle_gamma   90.00
#
_symmetry.space_group_name_H-M   'P 1'
#
loop_
_entity.id
_entity.type
_entity.pdbx_description
1 polymer ?
#
loop_
_entity_poly.entity_id
_entity_poly.type
_entity_poly.pdbx_seq_one_letter_code
_entity_poly.pdbx_strand_id
1 'polypeptide(L)'
;MLIFIGISVGVTIIVLIIFHFVLAVINAAKNGEEEDASLEDEMDKLINLKSARVSSVFFGLGFIASLVSLVLQFPPAVMLNIMFGACFLGSFFEGLTQLFYYRRGVKNG
;
A
#
# COMPACT_ATOMS: atom_id res chain seq x y z
N MET A 1 -12.11 14.21 -15.53
CA MET A 1 -12.11 13.37 -14.30
C MET A 1 -11.19 12.16 -14.42
N LEU A 2 -11.27 11.33 -15.47
CA LEU A 2 -10.33 10.20 -15.68
C LEU A 2 -8.85 10.64 -15.86
N ILE A 3 -8.63 11.82 -16.44
CA ILE A 3 -7.28 12.41 -16.59
C ILE A 3 -6.59 12.57 -15.22
N PHE A 4 -7.34 12.90 -14.16
CA PHE A 4 -6.78 13.01 -12.81
C PHE A 4 -6.34 11.66 -12.24
N ILE A 5 -7.03 10.56 -12.59
CA ILE A 5 -6.59 9.21 -12.22
C ILE A 5 -5.24 8.93 -12.89
N GLY A 6 -5.12 9.17 -14.21
CA GLY A 6 -3.87 8.96 -14.94
C GLY A 6 -2.71 9.77 -14.36
N ILE A 7 -2.94 11.05 -14.06
CA ILE A 7 -1.94 11.91 -13.40
C ILE A 7 -1.59 11.35 -12.01
N SER A 8 -2.58 10.97 -11.21
CA SER A 8 -2.37 10.47 -9.85
C SER A 8 -1.56 9.16 -9.82
N VAL A 9 -1.78 8.25 -10.78
CA VAL A 9 -0.99 7.02 -10.92
C VAL A 9 0.45 7.37 -11.25
N GLY A 10 0.68 8.25 -12.23
CA GLY A 10 2.03 8.70 -12.60
C GLY A 10 2.77 9.33 -11.42
N VAL A 11 2.11 10.23 -10.69
CA VAL A 11 2.66 10.86 -9.48
C VAL A 11 2.98 9.81 -8.42
N THR A 12 2.07 8.86 -8.17
CA THR A 12 2.27 7.83 -7.14
C THR A 12 3.47 6.94 -7.47
N ILE A 13 3.62 6.53 -8.74
CA ILE A 13 4.77 5.73 -9.19
C ILE A 13 6.08 6.51 -8.97
N ILE A 14 6.12 7.78 -9.38
CA ILE A 14 7.32 8.62 -9.21
C ILE A 14 7.67 8.76 -7.72
N VAL A 15 6.69 9.04 -6.86
CA VAL A 15 6.90 9.15 -5.41
C VAL A 15 7.41 7.84 -4.81
N LEU A 16 6.83 6.71 -5.19
CA LEU A 16 7.25 5.39 -4.69
C LEU A 16 8.69 5.05 -5.11
N ILE A 17 9.08 5.36 -6.35
CA ILE A 17 10.45 5.16 -6.85
C ILE A 17 11.43 6.01 -6.05
N ILE A 18 11.14 7.31 -5.89
CA ILE A 18 12.01 8.23 -5.13
C ILE A 18 12.15 7.74 -3.68
N PHE A 19 11.05 7.34 -3.06
CA PHE A 19 11.04 6.90 -1.66
C PHE A 19 11.86 5.61 -1.46
N HIS A 20 11.67 4.60 -2.32
CA HIS A 20 12.46 3.36 -2.26
C HIS A 20 13.95 3.64 -2.48
N PHE A 21 14.29 4.48 -3.46
CA PHE A 21 15.68 4.84 -3.75
C PHE A 21 16.34 5.54 -2.55
N VAL A 22 15.67 6.54 -1.95
CA VAL A 22 16.19 7.27 -0.79
C VAL A 22 16.35 6.33 0.42
N LEU A 23 15.37 5.47 0.70
CA LEU A 23 15.47 4.50 1.78
C LEU A 23 16.61 3.50 1.57
N ALA A 24 16.79 2.99 0.34
CA ALA A 24 17.87 2.09 0.00
C ALA A 24 19.24 2.74 0.25
N VAL A 25 19.42 4.01 -0.16
CA VAL A 25 20.66 4.76 0.08
C VAL A 25 20.90 4.99 1.58
N ILE A 26 19.87 5.38 2.34
CA ILE A 26 19.99 5.58 3.79
C ILE A 26 20.37 4.27 4.49
N ASN A 27 19.73 3.15 4.14
CA ASN A 27 20.02 1.85 4.73
C ASN A 27 21.44 1.38 4.39
N ALA A 28 21.86 1.53 3.12
CA ALA A 28 23.21 1.20 2.69
C ALA A 28 24.28 2.03 3.42
N ALA A 29 24.04 3.34 3.60
CA ALA A 29 24.94 4.22 4.33
C ALA A 29 25.03 3.91 5.84
N LYS A 30 23.98 3.30 6.41
CA LYS A 30 23.87 3.04 7.85
C LYS A 30 24.33 1.64 8.27
N ASN A 31 24.10 0.63 7.43
CA ASN A 31 24.36 -0.77 7.78
C ASN A 31 25.65 -1.35 7.18
N GLY A 32 26.42 -0.57 6.40
CA GLY A 32 27.81 -0.89 5.99
C GLY A 32 28.05 -2.37 5.66
N GLU A 33 27.67 -2.78 4.45
CA GLU A 33 27.99 -4.08 3.83
C GLU A 33 28.00 -5.28 4.80
N GLU A 34 26.82 -5.85 5.10
CA GLU A 34 26.58 -7.29 5.42
C GLU A 34 25.25 -7.44 6.17
N GLU A 35 24.14 -7.37 5.45
CA GLU A 35 22.96 -8.16 5.81
C GLU A 35 22.68 -9.04 4.59
N ASP A 36 22.76 -10.36 4.75
CA ASP A 36 22.36 -11.33 3.74
C ASP A 36 20.90 -11.05 3.34
N ALA A 37 20.70 -10.23 2.32
CA ALA A 37 19.39 -9.84 1.79
C ALA A 37 18.56 -11.03 1.27
N SER A 38 19.14 -12.23 1.31
CA SER A 38 18.54 -13.51 0.94
C SER A 38 17.77 -14.18 2.08
N LEU A 39 17.95 -13.76 3.34
CA LEU A 39 17.21 -14.33 4.48
C LEU A 39 16.10 -13.38 4.90
N GLU A 40 14.92 -13.53 4.26
CA GLU A 40 13.71 -12.85 4.71
C GLU A 40 13.35 -13.35 6.12
N ASP A 41 13.34 -12.44 7.10
CA ASP A 41 13.04 -12.78 8.49
C ASP A 41 11.57 -13.25 8.61
N GLU A 42 11.31 -14.27 9.42
CA GLU A 42 9.95 -14.71 9.76
C GLU A 42 9.12 -13.55 10.35
N MET A 43 9.77 -12.62 11.07
CA MET A 43 9.11 -11.41 11.55
C MET A 43 8.64 -10.52 10.39
N ASP A 44 9.48 -10.28 9.39
CA ASP A 44 9.14 -9.45 8.22
C ASP A 44 7.98 -10.06 7.43
N LYS A 45 8.00 -11.38 7.26
CA LYS A 45 6.90 -12.12 6.64
C LYS A 45 5.58 -11.93 7.39
N LEU A 46 5.61 -12.00 8.73
CA LEU A 46 4.41 -11.75 9.53
C LEU A 46 3.92 -10.31 9.43
N ILE A 47 4.83 -9.33 9.40
CA ILE A 47 4.49 -7.91 9.21
C ILE A 47 3.81 -7.70 7.85
N ASN A 48 4.37 -8.27 6.79
CA ASN A 48 3.81 -8.19 5.44
C ASN A 48 2.42 -8.82 5.36
N LEU A 49 2.23 -10.01 5.93
CA LEU A 49 0.92 -10.68 5.94
C LEU A 49 -0.13 -9.89 6.74
N LYS A 50 0.24 -9.33 7.90
CA LYS A 50 -0.69 -8.52 8.72
C LYS A 50 -1.04 -7.19 8.06
N SER A 51 -0.09 -6.57 7.38
CA SER A 51 -0.30 -5.29 6.71
C SER A 51 -1.09 -5.45 5.42
N ALA A 52 -0.79 -6.48 4.62
CA ALA A 52 -1.56 -6.82 3.42
C ALA A 52 -3.03 -7.15 3.72
N ARG A 53 -3.32 -7.69 4.91
CA ARG A 53 -4.70 -7.90 5.38
C ARG A 53 -5.47 -6.57 5.48
N VAL A 54 -4.84 -5.50 5.97
CA VAL A 54 -5.47 -4.17 6.07
C VAL A 54 -5.80 -3.66 4.67
N SER A 55 -4.84 -3.73 3.75
CA SER A 55 -5.03 -3.37 2.34
C SER A 55 -6.19 -4.13 1.69
N SER A 56 -6.27 -5.45 1.95
CA SER A 56 -7.31 -6.33 1.44
C SER A 56 -8.70 -5.96 1.95
N VAL A 57 -8.82 -5.51 3.21
CA VAL A 57 -10.10 -5.03 3.76
C VAL A 57 -10.56 -3.76 3.06
N PHE A 58 -9.66 -2.80 2.84
CA PHE A 58 -9.99 -1.58 2.09
C PHE A 58 -10.36 -1.87 0.65
N PHE A 59 -9.64 -2.77 -0.02
CA PHE A 59 -9.99 -3.22 -1.36
C PHE A 59 -11.37 -3.89 -1.41
N GLY A 60 -11.66 -4.81 -0.49
CA GLY A 60 -12.95 -5.49 -0.41
C GLY A 60 -14.11 -4.52 -0.18
N LEU A 61 -13.97 -3.59 0.77
CA LEU A 61 -14.97 -2.56 1.04
C LEU A 61 -15.17 -1.62 -0.16
N GLY A 62 -14.07 -1.18 -0.78
CA GLY A 62 -14.10 -0.34 -1.96
C GLY A 62 -14.73 -1.03 -3.16
N PHE A 63 -14.47 -2.31 -3.35
CA PHE A 63 -15.07 -3.12 -4.40
C PHE A 63 -16.58 -3.23 -4.23
N ILE A 64 -17.05 -3.55 -3.01
CA ILE A 64 -18.50 -3.59 -2.71
C ILE A 64 -19.14 -2.21 -2.94
N ALA A 65 -18.53 -1.13 -2.45
CA ALA A 65 -19.02 0.23 -2.67
C ALA A 65 -19.08 0.60 -4.16
N SER A 66 -18.10 0.15 -4.95
CA SER A 66 -18.08 0.36 -6.39
C SER A 66 -19.23 -0.35 -7.12
N LEU A 67 -19.58 -1.57 -6.69
CA LEU A 67 -20.73 -2.30 -7.24
C LEU A 67 -22.06 -1.64 -6.85
N VAL A 68 -22.19 -1.16 -5.62
CA VAL A 68 -23.38 -0.40 -5.17
C VAL A 68 -23.55 0.85 -6.02
N SER A 69 -22.47 1.55 -6.37
CA SER A 69 -22.53 2.72 -7.26
C SER A 69 -23.13 2.39 -8.62
N LEU A 70 -22.88 1.20 -9.18
CA LEU A 70 -23.48 0.79 -10.45
C LEU A 70 -24.96 0.46 -10.31
N VAL A 71 -25.37 -0.18 -9.20
CA VAL A 71 -26.78 -0.49 -8.91
C VAL A 71 -27.61 0.79 -8.82
N LEU A 72 -27.03 1.86 -8.26
CA LEU A 72 -27.64 3.19 -8.17
C LEU A 72 -27.63 3.98 -9.49
N GLN A 73 -27.23 3.36 -10.61
CA GLN A 73 -27.14 3.96 -11.94
C GLN A 73 -26.23 5.18 -12.03
N PHE A 74 -25.22 5.29 -11.16
CA PHE A 74 -24.20 6.32 -11.32
C PHE A 74 -23.32 6.05 -12.56
N PRO A 75 -22.70 7.09 -13.14
CA PRO A 75 -21.78 6.93 -14.25
C PRO A 75 -20.63 5.95 -13.90
N PRO A 76 -20.18 5.09 -14.83
CA PRO A 76 -19.06 4.16 -14.59
C PRO A 76 -17.76 4.84 -14.13
N ALA A 77 -17.59 6.12 -14.45
CA ALA A 77 -16.49 6.93 -13.95
C ALA A 77 -16.48 7.02 -12.41
N VAL A 78 -17.65 7.06 -11.74
CA VAL A 78 -17.75 7.12 -10.28
C VAL A 78 -17.27 5.82 -9.65
N MET A 79 -17.66 4.67 -10.21
CA MET A 79 -17.16 3.35 -9.80
C MET A 79 -15.63 3.30 -9.83
N LEU A 80 -15.02 3.76 -10.94
CA LEU A 80 -13.57 3.78 -11.10
C LEU A 80 -12.89 4.68 -10.05
N ASN A 81 -13.47 5.84 -9.74
CA ASN A 81 -12.94 6.71 -8.68
C ASN A 81 -13.04 6.06 -7.30
N ILE A 82 -14.14 5.38 -6.99
CA ILE A 82 -14.31 4.66 -5.71
C ILE A 82 -13.28 3.55 -5.58
N MET A 83 -13.10 2.73 -6.63
CA MET A 83 -12.08 1.68 -6.65
C MET A 83 -10.67 2.26 -6.49
N PHE A 84 -10.34 3.31 -7.25
CA PHE A 84 -9.03 3.93 -7.18
C PHE A 84 -8.75 4.51 -5.79
N GLY A 85 -9.71 5.22 -5.21
CA GLY A 85 -9.61 5.76 -3.86
C GLY A 85 -9.45 4.67 -2.80
N ALA A 86 -10.18 3.55 -2.93
CA ALA A 86 -10.05 2.43 -2.02
C ALA A 86 -8.69 1.74 -2.10
N CYS A 87 -8.14 1.54 -3.31
CA CYS A 87 -6.79 1.02 -3.48
C CYS A 87 -5.75 1.96 -2.88
N PHE A 88 -5.86 3.28 -3.16
CA PHE A 88 -4.93 4.27 -2.62
C PHE A 88 -4.95 4.31 -1.09
N LEU A 89 -6.14 4.34 -0.48
CA LEU A 89 -6.30 4.29 0.97
C LEU A 89 -5.76 2.96 1.54
N GLY A 90 -6.06 1.83 0.88
CA GLY A 90 -5.57 0.51 1.26
C GLY A 90 -4.04 0.48 1.33
N SER A 91 -3.36 0.90 0.26
CA SER A 91 -1.89 0.96 0.21
C SER A 91 -1.30 1.96 1.22
N PHE A 92 -1.96 3.09 1.44
CA PHE A 92 -1.53 4.07 2.44
C PHE A 92 -1.59 3.49 3.87
N PHE A 93 -2.70 2.86 4.23
CA PHE A 93 -2.86 2.23 5.54
C PHE A 93 -2.00 0.97 5.70
N GLU A 94 -1.76 0.22 4.63
CA GLU A 94 -0.81 -0.89 4.61
C GLU A 94 0.60 -0.43 4.98
N GLY A 95 1.11 0.64 4.34
CA GLY A 95 2.41 1.22 4.68
C GLY A 95 2.48 1.77 6.11
N LEU A 96 1.42 2.42 6.59
CA LEU A 96 1.33 2.86 7.99
C LEU A 96 1.35 1.67 8.97
N THR A 97 0.67 0.59 8.61
CA THR A 97 0.58 -0.63 9.43
C THR A 97 1.93 -1.34 9.49
N GLN A 98 2.66 -1.42 8.36
CA GLN A 98 4.03 -1.92 8.32
C GLN A 98 4.93 -1.10 9.25
N LEU A 99 4.95 0.23 9.09
CA LEU A 99 5.77 1.12 9.93
C LEU A 99 5.44 0.99 11.42
N PHE A 100 4.15 0.83 11.76
CA PHE A 100 3.70 0.64 13.12
C PHE A 100 4.20 -0.69 13.70
N TYR A 101 4.07 -1.80 12.97
CA TYR A 101 4.54 -3.10 13.43
C TYR A 101 6.07 -3.18 13.52
N TYR A 102 6.80 -2.54 12.60
CA TYR A 102 8.26 -2.43 12.68
C TYR A 102 8.72 -1.71 13.96
N ARG A 103 8.00 -0.68 14.42
CA ARG A 103 8.37 0.05 15.65
C ARG A 103 7.94 -0.63 16.94
N ARG A 104 6.77 -1.29 16.95
CA ARG A 104 6.17 -1.85 18.15
C ARG A 104 6.53 -3.34 18.37
N GLY A 105 7.01 -4.00 17.33
CA GLY A 105 7.20 -5.45 17.29
C GLY A 105 5.88 -6.17 17.03
N VAL A 106 5.96 -7.32 16.35
CA VAL A 106 4.81 -8.20 16.14
C VAL A 106 4.67 -9.11 17.35
N LYS A 107 3.59 -8.94 18.11
CA LYS A 107 3.16 -9.99 19.04
C LYS A 107 2.40 -11.05 18.24
N ASN A 108 2.84 -12.30 18.40
CA ASN A 108 2.04 -13.46 18.04
C ASN A 108 0.79 -13.42 18.95
N GLY A 109 -0.37 -13.33 18.31
CA GLY A 109 -1.64 -13.55 18.98
C GLY A 109 -1.92 -15.05 18.97
#